data_AF-A0A369UGR7-F1
#
_entry.id   AF-A0A369UGR7-F1
#
_cell.length_a   1.000
_cell.length_b   1.000
_cell.length_c   1.000
_cell.angle_alpha   90.00
_cell.angle_beta   90.00
_cell.angle_gamma   90.00
#
_symmetry.space_group_name_H-M   'P 1'
#
loop_
_entity.id
_entity.type
_entity.pdbx_description
1 polymer ?
#
loop_
_entity_poly.entity_id
_entity_poly.type
_entity_poly.pdbx_seq_one_letter_code
_entity_poly.pdbx_strand_id
1 'polypeptide(L)'
;MFSKFLGASALALALAPVGFADAQTVVPSNARPMCAVSAATFASWFVSGRPSLNGAVNPANSITFPNQNDCNFYNWSAQMFLWLSSSASGPYGSNGFVFTSPIFYNVSGKNAQGRRTYTQNQPDNPLPLLAVRNAQTGPHDLQLVIDKQGHLFEVLPALQAEDGNSLVRNAAGNLAKVNRIEAQPGKKPEFFDAANKEIVLPKTPVLDTTLALRVAPELFEVTPEETKNFVQAFQANGQVVFVDSNGNAIEPTQGQAGNLSGVLLAQDRSLVYYATMVNDVYAFFQTGTQNGTFPSNPSGYSFFPTTQKQLDPVIAYAASKKSQLPDRIALAIELKTSWIDTAGLPALGLRASDFITVKTTVPDYNRNNPVLWIPTGRTRPVTLAMVGMHVVGSVAGHPEMVWATFEHTNNTPSSGYTYTNTQGGISTVQQGRAGKWVFASPTATTYNVQMANYLAAPNIQAAQGQTIKPSDTMLLKAWGTGSDSPNFILENTEVISSDSSVLTNLAKGDVRANYIMTGATWTIRGQTVQPNNQIGTNLLNNTTMETYDQGINSQSNGSNCFSCHSNASPAPGQPAGQPANTAVSHIFTSLIPLFPKSN
;
A
#
# COMPACT_ATOMS: atom_id res chain seq x y z
N MET A 1 64.26 19.10 39.60
CA MET A 1 62.83 19.45 39.72
C MET A 1 62.41 20.16 38.45
N PHE A 2 61.76 19.49 37.49
CA PHE A 2 60.87 20.16 36.54
C PHE A 2 59.85 19.14 36.02
N SER A 3 58.59 19.57 36.04
CA SER A 3 57.38 18.78 36.08
C SER A 3 56.96 18.24 34.72
N LYS A 4 56.35 17.05 34.74
CA LYS A 4 55.60 16.43 33.65
C LYS A 4 54.39 17.29 33.27
N PHE A 5 54.11 17.42 31.98
CA PHE A 5 52.76 17.68 31.46
C PHE A 5 52.45 16.60 30.41
N LEU A 6 51.65 15.61 30.80
CA LEU A 6 50.89 14.79 29.85
C LEU A 6 49.66 15.62 29.45
N GLY A 7 49.52 15.90 28.16
CA GLY A 7 48.28 16.41 27.58
C GLY A 7 47.23 15.30 27.59
N ALA A 8 46.14 15.51 28.33
CA ALA A 8 44.97 14.65 28.24
C ALA A 8 44.17 15.03 26.99
N SER A 9 44.14 14.15 26.00
CA SER A 9 43.17 14.20 24.91
C SER A 9 41.78 13.90 25.49
N ALA A 10 40.91 14.91 25.50
CA ALA A 10 39.51 14.75 25.86
C ALA A 10 38.81 13.91 24.79
N LEU A 11 38.54 12.64 25.11
CA LEU A 11 37.68 11.77 24.33
C LEU A 11 36.25 12.31 24.46
N ALA A 12 35.74 12.98 23.43
CA ALA A 12 34.34 13.37 23.36
C ALA A 12 33.48 12.10 23.28
N LEU A 13 32.93 11.66 24.41
CA LEU A 13 31.87 10.65 24.43
C LEU A 13 30.66 11.25 23.71
N ALA A 14 30.39 10.78 22.48
CA ALA A 14 29.11 10.99 21.83
C ALA A 14 28.03 10.31 22.70
N LEU A 15 27.26 11.12 23.42
CA LEU A 15 26.04 10.65 24.08
C LEU A 15 25.12 10.08 23.01
N ALA A 16 24.83 8.78 23.10
CA ALA A 16 23.81 8.16 22.27
C ALA A 16 22.48 8.91 22.46
N PRO A 17 21.74 9.20 21.39
CA PRO A 17 20.45 9.87 21.50
C PRO A 17 19.52 9.01 22.39
N VAL A 18 19.02 9.60 23.47
CA VAL A 18 18.11 8.94 24.40
C VAL A 18 16.75 8.82 23.69
N GLY A 19 16.42 7.62 23.25
CA GLY A 19 15.16 7.29 22.56
C GLY A 19 14.02 6.93 23.51
N PHE A 20 12.79 6.93 22.99
CA PHE A 20 11.62 6.38 23.67
C PHE A 20 11.79 4.86 23.83
N ALA A 21 11.72 4.37 25.08
CA ALA A 21 12.40 3.15 25.56
C ALA A 21 11.95 1.77 25.00
N ASP A 22 11.09 1.68 23.99
CA ASP A 22 10.64 0.39 23.42
C ASP A 22 10.62 0.33 21.87
N ALA A 23 10.98 1.43 21.18
CA ALA A 23 11.01 1.48 19.71
C ALA A 23 12.39 1.12 19.16
N GLN A 24 12.45 0.33 18.08
CA GLN A 24 13.73 -0.02 17.44
C GLN A 24 14.26 1.07 16.52
N THR A 25 13.40 1.67 15.71
CA THR A 25 13.73 2.91 15.02
C THR A 25 13.54 4.07 15.99
N VAL A 26 14.65 4.69 16.36
CA VAL A 26 14.66 5.83 17.28
C VAL A 26 14.70 7.14 16.50
N VAL A 27 13.71 8.00 16.72
CA VAL A 27 13.72 9.39 16.25
C VAL A 27 14.66 10.20 17.15
N PRO A 28 15.70 10.86 16.60
CA PRO A 28 16.61 11.66 17.41
C PRO A 28 15.90 12.84 18.11
N SER A 29 16.00 12.88 19.44
CA SER A 29 15.37 13.93 20.27
C SER A 29 16.09 15.28 20.27
N ASN A 30 17.30 15.34 19.67
CA ASN A 30 18.16 16.51 19.65
C ASN A 30 18.33 17.10 18.24
N ALA A 31 17.44 16.82 17.30
CA ALA A 31 17.44 17.53 16.03
C ALA A 31 17.16 19.03 16.25
N ARG A 32 17.80 19.88 15.45
CA ARG A 32 17.53 21.32 15.45
C ARG A 32 16.04 21.53 15.17
N PRO A 33 15.32 22.35 15.95
CA PRO A 33 13.86 22.47 15.85
C PRO A 33 13.44 23.31 14.62
N MET A 34 13.70 22.79 13.42
CA MET A 34 13.39 23.49 12.17
C MET A 34 11.90 23.47 11.86
N CYS A 35 11.25 22.33 12.07
CA CYS A 35 9.81 22.12 11.89
C CYS A 35 9.12 21.56 13.14
N ALA A 36 9.64 21.88 14.32
CA ALA A 36 9.05 21.46 15.58
C ALA A 36 7.66 22.10 15.79
N VAL A 37 6.69 21.28 16.17
CA VAL A 37 5.34 21.70 16.56
C VAL A 37 5.36 22.17 18.01
N SER A 38 4.91 23.39 18.26
CA SER A 38 4.77 23.89 19.64
C SER A 38 3.71 23.10 20.41
N ALA A 39 3.88 22.96 21.72
CA ALA A 39 2.90 22.26 22.57
C ALA A 39 1.49 22.86 22.46
N ALA A 40 1.37 24.18 22.31
CA ALA A 40 0.08 24.85 22.13
C ALA A 40 -0.56 24.53 20.77
N THR A 41 0.23 24.54 19.68
CA THR A 41 -0.24 24.13 18.35
C THR A 41 -0.68 22.67 18.38
N PHE A 42 0.14 21.78 18.94
CA PHE A 42 -0.17 20.36 19.03
C PHE A 42 -1.44 20.10 19.86
N ALA A 43 -1.59 20.78 21.00
CA ALA A 43 -2.79 20.68 21.83
C ALA A 43 -4.07 21.10 21.08
N SER A 44 -3.97 22.12 20.21
CA SER A 44 -5.08 22.60 19.37
C SER A 44 -5.56 21.59 18.34
N TRP A 45 -4.74 20.58 18.00
CA TRP A 45 -5.14 19.50 17.10
C TRP A 45 -6.19 18.59 17.75
N PHE A 46 -6.16 18.43 19.08
CA PHE A 46 -7.10 17.55 19.78
C PHE A 46 -8.48 18.20 19.89
N VAL A 47 -9.54 17.40 19.71
CA VAL A 47 -10.94 17.84 19.88
C VAL A 47 -11.15 18.45 21.28
N SER A 48 -10.46 17.89 22.28
CA SER A 48 -10.53 18.38 23.67
C SER A 48 -9.69 19.63 23.96
N GLY A 49 -8.91 20.12 22.98
CA GLY A 49 -7.96 21.22 23.16
C GLY A 49 -6.72 20.86 23.98
N ARG A 50 -6.52 19.58 24.29
CA ARG A 50 -5.36 19.05 25.03
C ARG A 50 -4.99 17.64 24.56
N PRO A 51 -3.70 17.28 24.53
CA PRO A 51 -3.29 15.91 24.26
C PRO A 51 -3.85 14.94 25.30
N SER A 52 -4.35 13.80 24.84
CA SER A 52 -4.82 12.71 25.70
C SER A 52 -4.52 11.36 25.06
N LEU A 53 -4.44 10.32 25.90
CA LEU A 53 -4.12 8.95 25.47
C LEU A 53 -5.13 8.47 24.42
N ASN A 54 -4.65 8.21 23.20
CA ASN A 54 -5.46 7.81 22.05
C ASN A 54 -6.62 8.80 21.77
N GLY A 55 -6.44 10.07 22.17
CA GLY A 55 -7.46 11.11 22.07
C GLY A 55 -7.83 11.46 20.64
N ALA A 56 -9.09 11.85 20.44
CA ALA A 56 -9.60 12.31 19.17
C ALA A 56 -8.92 13.61 18.72
N VAL A 57 -8.46 13.60 17.47
CA VAL A 57 -7.80 14.72 16.79
C VAL A 57 -8.71 15.23 15.68
N ASN A 58 -8.80 16.55 15.50
CA ASN A 58 -9.49 17.17 14.38
C ASN A 58 -8.65 17.04 13.09
N PRO A 59 -9.28 16.87 11.91
CA PRO A 59 -8.56 16.98 10.66
C PRO A 59 -7.91 18.36 10.55
N ALA A 60 -6.76 18.42 9.88
CA ALA A 60 -6.16 19.70 9.51
C ALA A 60 -7.12 20.47 8.58
N ASN A 61 -7.19 21.79 8.74
CA ASN A 61 -7.97 22.62 7.82
C ASN A 61 -7.18 22.84 6.53
N SER A 62 -7.43 21.98 5.55
CA SER A 62 -6.78 22.02 4.24
C SER A 62 -7.22 23.22 3.39
N ILE A 63 -8.36 23.86 3.71
CA ILE A 63 -8.87 25.05 3.00
C ILE A 63 -8.10 26.31 3.41
N THR A 64 -7.75 26.43 4.70
CA THR A 64 -6.95 27.53 5.23
C THR A 64 -5.51 27.10 5.49
N PHE A 65 -5.00 26.15 4.69
CA PHE A 65 -3.64 25.65 4.83
C PHE A 65 -2.63 26.80 4.69
N PRO A 66 -1.75 27.00 5.69
CA PRO A 66 -0.80 28.11 5.69
C PRO A 66 0.36 27.76 4.77
N ASN A 67 0.21 27.93 3.47
CA ASN A 67 1.25 27.62 2.46
C ASN A 67 2.42 28.63 2.52
N GLN A 68 3.29 28.51 3.53
CA GLN A 68 4.38 29.46 3.80
C GLN A 68 5.76 28.82 3.77
N ASN A 69 5.89 27.60 4.29
CA ASN A 69 7.13 26.85 4.35
C ASN A 69 6.90 25.33 4.46
N ASP A 70 7.98 24.58 4.31
CA ASP A 70 8.02 23.11 4.33
C ASP A 70 7.42 22.53 5.62
N CYS A 71 7.61 23.21 6.75
CA CYS A 71 7.06 22.79 8.05
C CYS A 71 5.52 22.75 8.06
N ASN A 72 4.86 23.56 7.25
CA ASN A 72 3.40 23.51 7.14
C ASN A 72 2.93 22.17 6.54
N PHE A 73 3.67 21.62 5.57
CA PHE A 73 3.38 20.33 4.95
C PHE A 73 3.61 19.18 5.91
N TYR A 74 4.77 19.16 6.59
CA TYR A 74 5.08 18.14 7.61
C TYR A 74 4.07 18.14 8.77
N ASN A 75 3.71 19.32 9.27
CA ASN A 75 2.74 19.44 10.36
C ASN A 75 1.33 19.04 9.94
N TRP A 76 0.92 19.38 8.71
CA TRP A 76 -0.33 18.90 8.13
C TRP A 76 -0.33 17.37 8.06
N SER A 77 0.73 16.76 7.52
CA SER A 77 0.85 15.31 7.41
C SER A 77 0.74 14.61 8.77
N ALA A 78 1.45 15.10 9.78
CA ALA A 78 1.39 14.56 11.13
C ALA A 78 -0.01 14.69 11.76
N GLN A 79 -0.64 15.86 11.66
CA GLN A 79 -2.01 16.07 12.16
C GLN A 79 -3.01 15.14 11.46
N MET A 80 -2.88 14.97 10.14
CA MET A 80 -3.75 14.09 9.36
C MET A 80 -3.59 12.62 9.75
N PHE A 81 -2.37 12.13 9.95
CA PHE A 81 -2.14 10.78 10.47
C PHE A 81 -2.82 10.58 11.84
N LEU A 82 -2.69 11.54 12.76
CA LEU A 82 -3.31 11.45 14.09
C LEU A 82 -4.84 11.51 14.03
N TRP A 83 -5.42 12.33 13.14
CA TRP A 83 -6.87 12.37 12.89
C TRP A 83 -7.36 11.03 12.32
N LEU A 84 -6.74 10.55 11.26
CA LEU A 84 -7.14 9.30 10.59
C LEU A 84 -7.11 8.12 11.57
N SER A 85 -6.08 8.04 12.41
CA SER A 85 -5.89 7.00 13.43
C SER A 85 -6.58 7.31 14.78
N SER A 86 -7.38 8.37 14.87
CA SER A 86 -8.21 8.62 16.06
C SER A 86 -9.37 7.63 16.14
N SER A 87 -9.80 7.30 17.35
CA SER A 87 -11.00 6.48 17.55
C SER A 87 -12.23 7.14 16.93
N ALA A 88 -12.99 6.36 16.17
CA ALA A 88 -14.23 6.80 15.58
C ALA A 88 -15.25 7.15 16.66
N SER A 89 -15.80 8.36 16.60
CA SER A 89 -16.90 8.83 17.44
C SER A 89 -17.81 9.78 16.63
N GLY A 90 -19.05 9.95 17.06
CA GLY A 90 -20.00 10.88 16.43
C GLY A 90 -20.25 10.55 14.95
N PRO A 91 -19.91 11.45 13.99
CA PRO A 91 -20.13 11.21 12.56
C PRO A 91 -19.35 10.01 12.00
N TYR A 92 -18.37 9.47 12.74
CA TYR A 92 -17.57 8.32 12.34
C TYR A 92 -18.15 6.98 12.81
N GLY A 93 -19.29 7.00 13.52
CA GLY A 93 -19.80 5.84 14.22
C GLY A 93 -19.22 5.73 15.63
N SER A 94 -19.27 4.54 16.23
CA SER A 94 -18.90 4.30 17.63
C SER A 94 -17.70 3.38 17.84
N ASN A 95 -17.18 2.77 16.76
CA ASN A 95 -16.15 1.73 16.83
C ASN A 95 -15.09 1.93 15.73
N GLY A 96 -13.86 1.50 16.00
CA GLY A 96 -12.75 1.57 15.05
C GLY A 96 -12.06 2.93 15.03
N PHE A 97 -11.49 3.28 13.88
CA PHE A 97 -10.76 4.51 13.60
C PHE A 97 -11.47 5.36 12.55
N VAL A 98 -11.11 6.64 12.43
CA VAL A 98 -11.67 7.54 11.42
C VAL A 98 -11.47 6.98 10.00
N PHE A 99 -10.28 6.48 9.64
CA PHE A 99 -10.03 5.91 8.31
C PHE A 99 -10.85 4.64 8.01
N THR A 100 -11.33 3.96 9.05
CA THR A 100 -12.23 2.79 8.96
C THR A 100 -13.71 3.14 9.04
N SER A 101 -14.05 4.42 9.22
CA SER A 101 -15.44 4.86 9.40
C SER A 101 -16.19 5.03 8.08
N PRO A 102 -17.54 5.16 8.10
CA PRO A 102 -18.35 5.33 6.88
C PRO A 102 -18.08 6.59 6.06
N ILE A 103 -17.26 7.54 6.54
CA ILE A 103 -16.81 8.69 5.73
C ILE A 103 -15.70 8.29 4.74
N PHE A 104 -15.14 7.08 4.88
CA PHE A 104 -14.18 6.50 3.96
C PHE A 104 -14.81 5.35 3.15
N TYR A 105 -14.32 5.22 1.92
CA TYR A 105 -14.69 4.19 0.98
C TYR A 105 -13.43 3.41 0.61
N ASN A 106 -13.47 2.09 0.78
CA ASN A 106 -12.47 1.20 0.19
C ASN A 106 -12.58 1.25 -1.34
N VAL A 107 -11.42 1.12 -1.99
CA VAL A 107 -11.28 1.12 -3.44
C VAL A 107 -10.77 -0.25 -3.87
N SER A 108 -11.54 -0.92 -4.73
CA SER A 108 -11.16 -2.25 -5.23
C SER A 108 -9.95 -2.21 -6.18
N GLY A 109 -9.40 -3.39 -6.47
CA GLY A 109 -8.51 -3.62 -7.61
C GLY A 109 -9.17 -3.19 -8.94
N LYS A 110 -8.38 -3.15 -10.02
CA LYS A 110 -8.98 -2.95 -11.34
C LYS A 110 -9.69 -4.25 -11.77
N ASN A 111 -10.93 -4.16 -12.20
CA ASN A 111 -11.62 -5.25 -12.88
C ASN A 111 -11.17 -5.37 -14.34
N ALA A 112 -11.82 -6.25 -15.11
CA ALA A 112 -11.44 -6.58 -16.48
C ALA A 112 -11.50 -5.39 -17.43
N GLN A 113 -12.43 -4.47 -17.16
CA GLN A 113 -12.63 -3.25 -17.93
C GLN A 113 -11.65 -2.15 -17.47
N GLY A 114 -10.69 -2.46 -16.60
CA GLY A 114 -9.74 -1.51 -16.03
C GLY A 114 -10.38 -0.53 -15.05
N ARG A 115 -11.59 -0.84 -14.55
CA ARG A 115 -12.39 0.01 -13.66
C ARG A 115 -12.27 -0.44 -12.20
N ARG A 116 -12.54 0.49 -11.28
CA ARG A 116 -12.54 0.25 -9.83
C ARG A 116 -13.92 0.60 -9.27
N THR A 117 -14.27 -0.02 -8.16
CA THR A 117 -15.51 0.21 -7.41
C THR A 117 -15.21 0.78 -6.04
N TYR A 118 -16.18 1.50 -5.49
CA TYR A 118 -16.18 1.90 -4.09
C TYR A 118 -16.90 0.86 -3.24
N THR A 119 -16.43 0.66 -2.03
CA THR A 119 -17.20 -0.02 -0.98
C THR A 119 -17.16 0.85 0.27
N GLN A 120 -18.32 1.37 0.68
CA GLN A 120 -18.40 2.19 1.88
C GLN A 120 -18.05 1.35 3.11
N ASN A 121 -17.18 1.87 3.96
CA ASN A 121 -16.76 1.18 5.15
C ASN A 121 -17.95 0.97 6.09
N GLN A 122 -18.07 -0.25 6.62
CA GLN A 122 -19.10 -0.60 7.59
C GLN A 122 -18.47 -0.74 8.98
N PRO A 123 -19.14 -0.30 10.08
CA PRO A 123 -18.60 -0.39 11.42
C PRO A 123 -18.11 -1.79 11.84
N ASP A 124 -18.78 -2.84 11.37
CA ASP A 124 -18.48 -4.23 11.73
C ASP A 124 -17.56 -4.95 10.72
N ASN A 125 -17.29 -4.34 9.56
CA ASN A 125 -16.36 -4.85 8.55
C ASN A 125 -15.71 -3.68 7.78
N PRO A 126 -14.80 -2.94 8.42
CA PRO A 126 -14.36 -1.65 7.91
C PRO A 126 -13.43 -1.73 6.70
N LEU A 127 -12.80 -2.89 6.48
CA LEU A 127 -11.90 -3.17 5.38
C LEU A 127 -12.32 -4.50 4.74
N PRO A 128 -13.35 -4.51 3.87
CA PRO A 128 -13.82 -5.74 3.26
C PRO A 128 -12.75 -6.28 2.31
N LEU A 129 -12.23 -7.46 2.66
CA LEU A 129 -11.25 -8.25 1.90
C LEU A 129 -9.97 -7.48 1.48
N LEU A 130 -8.93 -7.61 2.29
CA LEU A 130 -7.63 -7.07 1.93
C LEU A 130 -6.87 -8.02 1.02
N ALA A 131 -6.37 -7.49 -0.10
CA ALA A 131 -5.60 -8.24 -1.07
C ALA A 131 -4.09 -8.16 -0.77
N VAL A 132 -3.35 -9.21 -1.16
CA VAL A 132 -1.88 -9.22 -1.09
C VAL A 132 -1.23 -8.29 -2.12
N ARG A 133 -2.01 -7.81 -3.11
CA ARG A 133 -1.73 -6.71 -4.07
C ARG A 133 -3.04 -6.29 -4.75
N ASN A 134 -3.05 -5.14 -5.42
CA ASN A 134 -4.12 -4.79 -6.37
C ASN A 134 -4.06 -5.69 -7.60
N ALA A 135 -4.59 -6.91 -7.49
CA ALA A 135 -4.79 -7.82 -8.61
C ALA A 135 -5.69 -7.17 -9.68
N GLN A 136 -5.39 -7.40 -10.96
CA GLN A 136 -6.41 -7.25 -11.99
C GLN A 136 -7.28 -8.49 -11.97
N THR A 137 -8.59 -8.31 -11.78
CA THR A 137 -9.58 -9.40 -11.82
C THR A 137 -10.41 -9.29 -13.09
N GLY A 138 -10.95 -10.41 -13.56
CA GLY A 138 -11.86 -10.47 -14.70
C GLY A 138 -13.30 -10.14 -14.30
N PRO A 139 -14.27 -10.24 -15.24
CA PRO A 139 -15.67 -9.92 -14.97
C PRO A 139 -16.33 -10.73 -13.84
N HIS A 140 -15.78 -11.89 -13.49
CA HIS A 140 -16.27 -12.78 -12.43
C HIS A 140 -15.33 -12.77 -11.20
N ASP A 141 -14.62 -11.67 -10.98
CA ASP A 141 -13.62 -11.51 -9.92
C ASP A 141 -12.53 -12.61 -9.87
N LEU A 142 -12.35 -13.35 -10.98
CA LEU A 142 -11.32 -14.35 -11.15
C LEU A 142 -10.03 -13.71 -11.68
N GLN A 143 -8.92 -14.44 -11.59
CA GLN A 143 -7.66 -14.06 -12.23
C GLN A 143 -7.82 -13.64 -13.68
N LEU A 144 -7.04 -12.70 -14.20
CA LEU A 144 -6.77 -12.63 -15.64
C LEU A 144 -5.38 -13.15 -16.02
N VAL A 145 -5.27 -13.87 -17.14
CA VAL A 145 -4.03 -14.15 -17.87
C VAL A 145 -4.19 -13.73 -19.32
N ILE A 146 -3.10 -13.38 -20.00
CA ILE A 146 -3.10 -12.98 -21.41
C ILE A 146 -2.29 -14.03 -22.18
N ASP A 147 -2.76 -14.56 -23.31
CA ASP A 147 -1.93 -15.43 -24.16
C ASP A 147 -0.94 -14.65 -25.05
N LYS A 148 -0.12 -15.33 -25.85
CA LYS A 148 0.82 -14.67 -26.80
C LYS A 148 0.14 -13.86 -27.90
N GLN A 149 -1.15 -14.06 -28.10
CA GLN A 149 -1.97 -13.42 -29.13
C GLN A 149 -2.73 -12.22 -28.56
N GLY A 150 -2.61 -11.95 -27.25
CA GLY A 150 -3.26 -10.85 -26.57
C GLY A 150 -4.68 -11.17 -26.07
N HIS A 151 -5.13 -12.42 -26.13
CA HIS A 151 -6.43 -12.81 -25.61
C HIS A 151 -6.39 -12.92 -24.08
N LEU A 152 -7.40 -12.34 -23.43
CA LEU A 152 -7.58 -12.36 -21.99
C LEU A 152 -8.41 -13.58 -21.59
N PHE A 153 -7.93 -14.30 -20.58
CA PHE A 153 -8.65 -15.42 -19.97
C PHE A 153 -8.79 -15.25 -18.47
N GLU A 154 -9.97 -15.59 -17.92
CA GLU A 154 -10.14 -15.78 -16.50
C GLU A 154 -9.66 -17.17 -16.04
N VAL A 155 -8.90 -17.23 -14.94
CA VAL A 155 -8.33 -18.50 -14.47
C VAL A 155 -9.22 -19.16 -13.44
N LEU A 156 -9.67 -20.37 -13.79
CA LEU A 156 -10.30 -21.32 -12.90
C LEU A 156 -9.22 -22.16 -12.20
N PRO A 157 -9.12 -22.13 -10.87
CA PRO A 157 -8.20 -23.01 -10.17
C PRO A 157 -8.68 -24.46 -10.24
N ALA A 158 -7.78 -25.41 -10.51
CA ALA A 158 -8.10 -26.83 -10.38
C ALA A 158 -8.27 -27.23 -8.90
N LEU A 159 -9.10 -28.25 -8.64
CA LEU A 159 -9.14 -28.90 -7.33
C LEU A 159 -7.75 -29.45 -6.96
N GLN A 160 -7.44 -29.53 -5.67
CA GLN A 160 -6.12 -29.95 -5.19
C GLN A 160 -6.21 -31.15 -4.24
N ALA A 161 -5.20 -32.01 -4.30
CA ALA A 161 -4.92 -33.02 -3.28
C ALA A 161 -4.22 -32.40 -2.06
N GLU A 162 -4.11 -33.14 -0.96
CA GLU A 162 -3.46 -32.67 0.28
C GLU A 162 -2.00 -32.27 0.07
N ASP A 163 -1.30 -32.90 -0.87
CA ASP A 163 0.09 -32.57 -1.22
C ASP A 163 0.23 -31.33 -2.13
N GLY A 164 -0.90 -30.71 -2.51
CA GLY A 164 -0.96 -29.53 -3.37
C GLY A 164 -1.01 -29.84 -4.87
N ASN A 165 -0.79 -31.09 -5.30
CA ASN A 165 -0.93 -31.43 -6.72
C ASN A 165 -2.38 -31.27 -7.20
N SER A 166 -2.56 -30.85 -8.45
CA SER A 166 -3.89 -30.70 -9.03
C SER A 166 -4.58 -32.04 -9.22
N LEU A 167 -5.90 -32.01 -9.09
CA LEU A 167 -6.81 -33.08 -9.47
C LEU A 167 -7.40 -32.75 -10.83
N VAL A 168 -7.49 -33.75 -11.71
CA VAL A 168 -8.13 -33.65 -13.02
C VAL A 168 -9.18 -34.75 -13.15
N ARG A 169 -10.29 -34.48 -13.84
CA ARG A 169 -11.28 -35.52 -14.14
C ARG A 169 -10.78 -36.41 -15.28
N ASN A 170 -10.74 -37.71 -15.06
CA ASN A 170 -10.44 -38.68 -16.10
C ASN A 170 -11.65 -38.95 -17.00
N ALA A 171 -11.48 -39.77 -18.04
CA ALA A 171 -12.53 -40.11 -19.01
C ALA A 171 -13.77 -40.79 -18.39
N ALA A 172 -13.66 -41.35 -17.18
CA ALA A 172 -14.77 -41.92 -16.43
C ALA A 172 -15.46 -40.88 -15.50
N GLY A 173 -14.99 -39.63 -15.48
CA GLY A 173 -15.52 -38.54 -14.65
C GLY A 173 -14.95 -38.49 -13.22
N ASN A 174 -14.06 -39.42 -12.86
CA ASN A 174 -13.45 -39.50 -11.53
C ASN A 174 -12.25 -38.55 -11.41
N LEU A 175 -12.07 -37.96 -10.22
CA LEU A 175 -10.89 -37.14 -9.94
C LEU A 175 -9.65 -38.04 -9.80
N ALA A 176 -8.62 -37.71 -10.57
CA ALA A 176 -7.31 -38.34 -10.54
C ALA A 176 -6.25 -37.29 -10.17
N LYS A 177 -5.32 -37.65 -9.28
CA LYS A 177 -4.20 -36.79 -8.92
C LYS A 177 -3.17 -36.75 -10.04
N VAL A 178 -2.83 -35.54 -10.46
CA VAL A 178 -1.78 -35.28 -11.44
C VAL A 178 -0.45 -35.24 -10.71
N ASN A 179 0.45 -36.16 -11.02
CA ASN A 179 1.79 -36.21 -10.46
C ASN A 179 2.84 -35.64 -11.40
N ARG A 180 2.54 -35.50 -12.69
CA ARG A 180 3.44 -34.93 -13.70
C ARG A 180 2.63 -34.39 -14.86
N ILE A 181 3.08 -33.29 -15.46
CA ILE A 181 2.45 -32.65 -16.62
C ILE A 181 3.48 -32.53 -17.73
N GLU A 182 3.10 -32.87 -18.95
CA GLU A 182 3.81 -32.48 -20.16
C GLU A 182 2.89 -31.61 -21.00
N ALA A 183 3.36 -30.43 -21.42
CA ALA A 183 2.53 -29.49 -22.17
C ALA A 183 3.36 -28.71 -23.18
N GLN A 184 2.75 -28.46 -24.34
CA GLN A 184 3.27 -27.58 -25.38
C GLN A 184 2.19 -26.55 -25.76
N PRO A 185 2.55 -25.29 -26.04
CA PRO A 185 1.58 -24.25 -26.39
C PRO A 185 0.74 -24.67 -27.61
N GLY A 186 -0.58 -24.49 -27.52
CA GLY A 186 -1.52 -24.83 -28.59
C GLY A 186 -1.78 -26.33 -28.78
N LYS A 187 -1.24 -27.19 -27.90
CA LYS A 187 -1.51 -28.63 -27.88
C LYS A 187 -2.20 -29.04 -26.60
N LYS A 188 -2.91 -30.17 -26.61
CA LYS A 188 -3.48 -30.76 -25.40
C LYS A 188 -2.34 -31.19 -24.45
N PRO A 189 -2.39 -30.81 -23.17
CA PRO A 189 -1.43 -31.29 -22.19
C PRO A 189 -1.68 -32.76 -21.85
N GLU A 190 -0.60 -33.46 -21.54
CA GLU A 190 -0.61 -34.84 -21.06
C GLU A 190 -0.41 -34.82 -19.54
N PHE A 191 -1.36 -35.44 -18.82
CA PHE A 191 -1.34 -35.55 -17.37
C PHE A 191 -0.97 -36.97 -16.99
N PHE A 192 -0.08 -37.16 -16.01
CA PHE A 192 0.35 -38.48 -15.57
C PHE A 192 0.11 -38.68 -14.08
N ASP A 193 -0.26 -39.91 -13.70
CA ASP A 193 -0.44 -40.31 -12.30
C ASP A 193 0.90 -40.65 -11.61
N ALA A 194 0.83 -41.06 -10.34
CA ALA A 194 2.00 -41.41 -9.54
C ALA A 194 2.82 -42.60 -10.09
N ALA A 195 2.22 -43.43 -10.95
CA ALA A 195 2.89 -44.54 -11.64
C ALA A 195 3.45 -44.13 -13.01
N ASN A 196 3.46 -42.82 -13.33
CA ASN A 196 3.78 -42.27 -14.66
C ASN A 196 2.88 -42.81 -15.78
N LYS A 197 1.66 -43.27 -15.46
CA LYS A 197 0.68 -43.63 -16.46
C LYS A 197 -0.13 -42.40 -16.84
N GLU A 198 -0.34 -42.22 -18.14
CA GLU A 198 -1.15 -41.12 -18.65
C GLU A 198 -2.61 -41.23 -18.13
N ILE A 199 -3.13 -40.13 -17.61
CA ILE A 199 -4.50 -39.96 -17.18
C ILE A 199 -5.32 -39.60 -18.42
N VAL A 200 -6.04 -40.59 -18.94
CA VAL A 200 -6.92 -40.39 -20.10
C VAL A 200 -8.03 -39.41 -19.75
N LEU A 201 -8.06 -38.27 -20.43
CA LEU A 201 -9.06 -37.22 -20.23
C LEU A 201 -10.36 -37.49 -21.02
N PRO A 202 -11.48 -36.87 -20.64
CA PRO A 202 -12.71 -36.88 -21.44
C PRO A 202 -12.48 -36.38 -22.87
N LYS A 203 -13.23 -36.94 -23.84
CA LYS A 203 -13.15 -36.51 -25.25
C LYS A 203 -13.52 -35.04 -25.43
N THR A 204 -14.54 -34.59 -24.70
CA THR A 204 -14.95 -33.19 -24.63
C THR A 204 -14.31 -32.57 -23.40
N PRO A 205 -13.42 -31.56 -23.55
CA PRO A 205 -12.84 -30.83 -22.43
C PRO A 205 -13.95 -30.19 -21.59
N VAL A 206 -13.79 -30.25 -20.27
CA VAL A 206 -14.71 -29.60 -19.33
C VAL A 206 -13.85 -28.84 -18.32
N LEU A 207 -14.07 -27.54 -18.25
CA LEU A 207 -13.49 -26.72 -17.21
C LEU A 207 -14.25 -26.98 -15.90
N ASP A 208 -13.53 -27.32 -14.83
CA ASP A 208 -14.12 -27.56 -13.52
C ASP A 208 -14.25 -26.24 -12.75
N THR A 209 -15.48 -25.74 -12.62
CA THR A 209 -15.78 -24.48 -11.91
C THR A 209 -16.01 -24.69 -10.41
N THR A 210 -15.94 -25.91 -9.88
CA THR A 210 -16.34 -26.26 -8.50
C THR A 210 -15.64 -25.41 -7.44
N LEU A 211 -14.35 -25.13 -7.63
CA LEU A 211 -13.58 -24.31 -6.70
C LEU A 211 -13.83 -22.82 -6.91
N ALA A 212 -13.96 -22.40 -8.16
CA ALA A 212 -14.19 -21.00 -8.55
C ALA A 212 -15.57 -20.50 -8.09
N LEU A 213 -16.62 -21.33 -8.18
CA LEU A 213 -17.99 -21.02 -7.72
C LEU A 213 -18.09 -20.66 -6.23
N ARG A 214 -17.07 -20.97 -5.43
CA ARG A 214 -17.02 -20.61 -4.00
C ARG A 214 -16.67 -19.15 -3.77
N VAL A 215 -15.97 -18.53 -4.71
CA VAL A 215 -15.50 -17.13 -4.63
C VAL A 215 -16.10 -16.24 -5.71
N ALA A 216 -16.64 -16.83 -6.77
CA ALA A 216 -17.32 -16.18 -7.89
C ALA A 216 -18.69 -16.86 -8.14
N PRO A 217 -19.71 -16.60 -7.31
CA PRO A 217 -21.04 -17.20 -7.47
C PRO A 217 -21.70 -16.90 -8.82
N GLU A 218 -21.38 -15.75 -9.41
CA GLU A 218 -21.82 -15.33 -10.76
C GLU A 218 -21.45 -16.32 -11.86
N LEU A 219 -20.49 -17.23 -11.63
CA LEU A 219 -20.17 -18.32 -12.54
C LEU A 219 -21.36 -19.27 -12.80
N PHE A 220 -22.41 -19.27 -11.97
CA PHE A 220 -23.63 -20.03 -12.21
C PHE A 220 -24.40 -19.57 -13.45
N GLU A 221 -24.22 -18.31 -13.87
CA GLU A 221 -24.97 -17.70 -14.98
C GLU A 221 -24.14 -17.56 -16.26
N VAL A 222 -22.89 -18.05 -16.26
CA VAL A 222 -21.96 -17.93 -17.39
C VAL A 222 -22.46 -18.67 -18.62
N THR A 223 -22.48 -17.98 -19.75
CA THR A 223 -22.85 -18.54 -21.04
C THR A 223 -21.72 -19.40 -21.64
N PRO A 224 -22.03 -20.35 -22.55
CA PRO A 224 -21.03 -21.10 -23.31
C PRO A 224 -20.02 -20.23 -24.08
N GLU A 225 -20.42 -19.01 -24.45
CA GLU A 225 -19.55 -18.07 -25.17
C GLU A 225 -18.55 -17.42 -24.21
N GLU A 226 -18.99 -17.04 -23.02
CA GLU A 226 -18.12 -16.50 -21.96
C GLU A 226 -17.14 -17.54 -21.43
N THR A 227 -17.51 -18.83 -21.44
CA THR A 227 -16.61 -19.91 -21.01
C THR A 227 -15.37 -20.06 -21.90
N LYS A 228 -15.41 -19.53 -23.14
CA LYS A 228 -14.22 -19.48 -24.02
C LYS A 228 -13.15 -18.54 -23.51
N ASN A 229 -13.54 -17.58 -22.67
CA ASN A 229 -12.63 -16.65 -22.01
C ASN A 229 -12.12 -17.24 -20.69
N PHE A 230 -12.26 -18.55 -20.44
CA PHE A 230 -11.73 -19.20 -19.24
C PHE A 230 -10.59 -20.15 -19.58
N VAL A 231 -9.63 -20.24 -18.66
CA VAL A 231 -8.63 -21.31 -18.63
C VAL A 231 -8.60 -21.96 -17.26
N GLN A 232 -8.32 -23.26 -17.20
CA GLN A 232 -8.09 -23.96 -15.94
C GLN A 232 -6.60 -24.13 -15.67
N ALA A 233 -6.15 -23.73 -14.47
CA ALA A 233 -4.77 -23.89 -14.03
C ALA A 233 -4.57 -25.23 -13.33
N PHE A 234 -3.71 -26.07 -13.91
CA PHE A 234 -3.25 -27.34 -13.35
C PHE A 234 -1.79 -27.24 -12.92
N GLN A 235 -1.43 -27.93 -11.84
CA GLN A 235 -0.04 -28.05 -11.39
C GLN A 235 0.36 -29.47 -10.97
N ALA A 236 1.61 -29.81 -11.26
CA ALA A 236 2.31 -30.96 -10.67
C ALA A 236 3.84 -30.77 -10.82
N ASN A 237 4.61 -31.23 -9.83
CA ASN A 237 6.08 -31.15 -9.82
C ASN A 237 6.66 -29.75 -10.09
N GLY A 238 6.01 -28.70 -9.58
CA GLY A 238 6.46 -27.31 -9.76
C GLY A 238 6.20 -26.73 -11.15
N GLN A 239 5.61 -27.49 -12.07
CA GLN A 239 5.13 -26.99 -13.36
C GLN A 239 3.65 -26.59 -13.26
N VAL A 240 3.32 -25.44 -13.83
CA VAL A 240 1.93 -24.93 -13.96
C VAL A 240 1.57 -24.86 -15.43
N VAL A 241 0.39 -25.34 -15.79
CA VAL A 241 -0.16 -25.30 -17.14
C VAL A 241 -1.58 -24.75 -17.10
N PHE A 242 -1.88 -23.83 -18.00
CA PHE A 242 -3.20 -23.25 -18.20
C PHE A 242 -3.86 -23.91 -19.40
N VAL A 243 -5.09 -24.37 -19.25
CA VAL A 243 -5.81 -25.14 -20.26
C VAL A 243 -7.09 -24.43 -20.63
N ASP A 244 -7.26 -24.04 -21.89
CA ASP A 244 -8.45 -23.35 -22.38
C ASP A 244 -9.69 -24.27 -22.41
N SER A 245 -10.85 -23.70 -22.73
CA SER A 245 -12.11 -24.44 -22.88
C SER A 245 -12.08 -25.50 -24.00
N ASN A 246 -11.10 -25.44 -24.91
CA ASN A 246 -10.87 -26.42 -25.98
C ASN A 246 -9.90 -27.54 -25.55
N GLY A 247 -9.40 -27.50 -24.32
CA GLY A 247 -8.46 -28.46 -23.77
C GLY A 247 -7.01 -28.24 -24.22
N ASN A 248 -6.70 -27.10 -24.84
CA ASN A 248 -5.35 -26.77 -25.27
C ASN A 248 -4.60 -26.04 -24.17
N ALA A 249 -3.32 -26.37 -24.00
CA ALA A 249 -2.43 -25.61 -23.17
C ALA A 249 -2.19 -24.22 -23.80
N ILE A 250 -2.37 -23.17 -23.01
CA ILE A 250 -1.98 -21.81 -23.41
C ILE A 250 -0.66 -21.43 -22.74
N GLU A 251 0.11 -20.62 -23.44
CA GLU A 251 1.31 -20.00 -22.88
C GLU A 251 0.97 -18.55 -22.54
N PRO A 252 0.77 -18.23 -21.25
CA PRO A 252 0.44 -16.86 -20.88
C PRO A 252 1.64 -15.94 -21.14
N THR A 253 1.42 -14.86 -21.87
CA THR A 253 2.28 -13.69 -21.79
C THR A 253 1.94 -12.88 -20.56
N GLN A 254 3.00 -12.39 -19.91
CA GLN A 254 2.88 -11.58 -18.71
C GLN A 254 2.18 -10.26 -19.06
N GLY A 255 0.92 -10.15 -18.70
CA GLY A 255 0.14 -8.92 -18.75
C GLY A 255 0.14 -8.21 -17.40
N GLN A 256 0.68 -6.99 -17.41
CA GLN A 256 0.28 -5.79 -16.65
C GLN A 256 1.16 -5.25 -15.50
N ALA A 257 1.66 -4.05 -15.80
CA ALA A 257 1.53 -2.79 -15.06
C ALA A 257 1.81 -2.78 -13.54
N GLY A 258 3.05 -2.37 -13.25
CA GLY A 258 3.68 -2.23 -11.94
C GLY A 258 5.01 -2.95 -12.01
N ASN A 259 6.13 -2.24 -12.05
CA ASN A 259 7.39 -2.77 -12.60
C ASN A 259 7.98 -3.99 -11.87
N LEU A 260 7.45 -4.44 -10.72
CA LEU A 260 8.02 -5.56 -9.98
C LEU A 260 7.06 -6.64 -9.46
N SER A 261 5.73 -6.48 -9.47
CA SER A 261 4.76 -7.50 -8.99
C SER A 261 5.06 -8.12 -7.60
N GLY A 262 5.98 -7.56 -6.81
CA GLY A 262 6.55 -8.23 -5.64
C GLY A 262 5.56 -8.44 -4.50
N VAL A 263 5.60 -9.60 -3.87
CA VAL A 263 4.87 -9.94 -2.64
C VAL A 263 5.85 -9.87 -1.47
N LEU A 264 5.45 -9.20 -0.40
CA LEU A 264 6.25 -9.09 0.82
C LEU A 264 5.69 -10.02 1.90
N LEU A 265 6.61 -10.70 2.58
CA LEU A 265 6.32 -11.51 3.76
C LEU A 265 7.13 -10.96 4.94
N ALA A 266 6.50 -10.87 6.10
CA ALA A 266 7.20 -10.62 7.37
C ALA A 266 8.02 -11.85 7.79
N GLN A 267 8.96 -11.68 8.73
CA GLN A 267 9.90 -12.73 9.17
C GLN A 267 9.19 -13.94 9.81
N ASP A 268 7.97 -13.76 10.29
CA ASP A 268 7.06 -14.81 10.79
C ASP A 268 6.32 -15.56 9.66
N ARG A 269 6.58 -15.20 8.38
CA ARG A 269 5.90 -15.69 7.16
C ARG A 269 4.45 -15.21 7.00
N SER A 270 4.04 -14.18 7.71
CA SER A 270 2.79 -13.47 7.46
C SER A 270 2.87 -12.74 6.12
N LEU A 271 1.80 -12.83 5.32
CA LEU A 271 1.65 -12.03 4.11
C LEU A 271 1.37 -10.57 4.49
N VAL A 272 1.90 -9.64 3.70
CA VAL A 272 1.49 -8.24 3.79
C VAL A 272 0.26 -8.01 2.92
N TYR A 273 -0.79 -7.48 3.54
CA TYR A 273 -2.05 -7.12 2.89
C TYR A 273 -2.17 -5.61 2.72
N TYR A 274 -2.85 -5.16 1.68
CA TYR A 274 -2.96 -3.74 1.35
C TYR A 274 -4.42 -3.30 1.23
N ALA A 275 -4.70 -2.07 1.66
CA ALA A 275 -5.98 -1.39 1.44
C ALA A 275 -5.74 -0.04 0.77
N THR A 276 -6.59 0.33 -0.19
CA THR A 276 -6.68 1.67 -0.74
C THR A 276 -8.03 2.26 -0.37
N MET A 277 -8.05 3.49 0.14
CA MET A 277 -9.28 4.15 0.58
C MET A 277 -9.29 5.61 0.15
N VAL A 278 -10.48 6.17 -0.02
CA VAL A 278 -10.67 7.61 -0.22
C VAL A 278 -11.77 8.13 0.70
N ASN A 279 -11.70 9.41 1.07
CA ASN A 279 -12.78 10.00 1.85
C ASN A 279 -13.99 10.40 0.98
N ASP A 280 -15.07 10.76 1.65
CA ASP A 280 -16.33 11.21 1.06
C ASP A 280 -16.17 12.40 0.11
N VAL A 281 -15.37 13.42 0.45
CA VAL A 281 -15.08 14.56 -0.44
C VAL A 281 -14.50 14.07 -1.77
N TYR A 282 -13.48 13.20 -1.71
CA TYR A 282 -12.90 12.61 -2.91
C TYR A 282 -13.96 11.83 -3.71
N ALA A 283 -14.70 10.94 -3.06
CA ALA A 283 -15.64 10.05 -3.72
C ALA A 283 -16.81 10.81 -4.38
N PHE A 284 -17.36 11.82 -3.71
CA PHE A 284 -18.41 12.68 -4.27
C PHE A 284 -17.90 13.63 -5.34
N PHE A 285 -16.69 14.17 -5.18
CA PHE A 285 -16.05 14.96 -6.22
C PHE A 285 -15.84 14.14 -7.50
N GLN A 286 -15.25 12.95 -7.38
CA GLN A 286 -15.04 12.02 -8.49
C GLN A 286 -16.36 11.61 -9.15
N THR A 287 -17.38 11.30 -8.36
CA THR A 287 -18.72 10.93 -8.86
C THR A 287 -19.36 12.07 -9.65
N GLY A 288 -19.34 13.30 -9.12
CA GLY A 288 -19.88 14.47 -9.81
C GLY A 288 -19.09 14.85 -11.06
N THR A 289 -17.76 14.70 -11.04
CA THR A 289 -16.91 14.93 -12.22
C THR A 289 -17.24 13.94 -13.35
N GLN A 290 -17.29 12.64 -13.06
CA GLN A 290 -17.63 11.62 -14.05
C GLN A 290 -19.05 11.77 -14.60
N ASN A 291 -19.97 12.25 -13.76
CA ASN A 291 -21.33 12.56 -14.18
C ASN A 291 -21.45 13.90 -14.93
N GLY A 292 -20.37 14.66 -15.13
CA GLY A 292 -20.39 15.95 -15.81
C GLY A 292 -21.15 17.04 -15.03
N THR A 293 -21.25 16.92 -13.70
CA THR A 293 -21.87 17.92 -12.83
C THR A 293 -20.94 19.11 -12.60
N PHE A 294 -19.65 18.87 -12.48
CA PHE A 294 -18.66 19.93 -12.29
C PHE A 294 -18.10 20.35 -13.66
N PRO A 295 -17.98 21.65 -13.93
CA PRO A 295 -17.41 22.11 -15.18
C PRO A 295 -15.95 21.64 -15.26
N SER A 296 -15.61 20.93 -16.33
CA SER A 296 -14.21 20.80 -16.72
C SER A 296 -13.67 22.18 -17.07
N ASN A 297 -12.38 22.41 -16.84
CA ASN A 297 -11.77 23.64 -17.34
C ASN A 297 -11.88 23.72 -18.88
N PRO A 298 -11.64 24.88 -19.51
CA PRO A 298 -11.69 25.00 -20.98
C PRO A 298 -10.81 24.01 -21.74
N SER A 299 -9.84 23.40 -21.07
CA SER A 299 -8.93 22.38 -21.60
C SER A 299 -9.36 20.94 -21.27
N GLY A 300 -10.55 20.72 -20.70
CA GLY A 300 -11.12 19.40 -20.40
C GLY A 300 -10.64 18.74 -19.09
N TYR A 301 -9.83 19.42 -18.27
CA TYR A 301 -9.27 18.86 -17.05
C TYR A 301 -10.08 19.19 -15.79
N SER A 302 -10.02 18.29 -14.81
CA SER A 302 -10.54 18.47 -13.46
C SER A 302 -9.39 18.58 -12.46
N PHE A 303 -9.57 19.37 -11.40
CA PHE A 303 -8.57 19.58 -10.35
C PHE A 303 -9.19 19.29 -9.00
N PHE A 304 -8.46 18.63 -8.10
CA PHE A 304 -8.94 18.43 -6.75
C PHE A 304 -9.25 19.78 -6.07
N PRO A 305 -10.32 19.86 -5.27
CA PRO A 305 -10.69 21.10 -4.59
C PRO A 305 -9.60 21.53 -3.62
N THR A 306 -9.25 22.82 -3.64
CA THR A 306 -8.24 23.46 -2.77
C THR A 306 -8.77 24.72 -2.07
N THR A 307 -10.01 25.13 -2.37
CA THR A 307 -10.64 26.34 -1.82
C THR A 307 -12.10 26.06 -1.46
N GLN A 308 -12.68 26.87 -0.57
CA GLN A 308 -14.10 26.77 -0.22
C GLN A 308 -15.01 26.86 -1.45
N LYS A 309 -14.71 27.79 -2.37
CA LYS A 309 -15.48 27.98 -3.62
C LYS A 309 -15.49 26.73 -4.51
N GLN A 310 -14.40 25.96 -4.53
CA GLN A 310 -14.32 24.70 -5.27
C GLN A 310 -15.00 23.54 -4.53
N LEU A 311 -15.07 23.61 -3.20
CA LEU A 311 -15.70 22.62 -2.34
C LEU A 311 -17.23 22.77 -2.29
N ASP A 312 -17.77 24.00 -2.34
CA ASP A 312 -19.22 24.26 -2.23
C ASP A 312 -20.07 23.45 -3.22
N PRO A 313 -19.71 23.31 -4.52
CA PRO A 313 -20.44 22.46 -5.45
C PRO A 313 -20.42 20.98 -5.05
N VAL A 314 -19.32 20.48 -4.47
CA VAL A 314 -19.19 19.09 -4.00
C VAL A 314 -20.12 18.84 -2.81
N ILE A 315 -20.19 19.80 -1.88
CA ILE A 315 -21.13 19.75 -0.74
C ILE A 315 -22.57 19.71 -1.25
N ALA A 316 -22.93 20.61 -2.18
CA ALA A 316 -24.27 20.64 -2.75
C ALA A 316 -24.61 19.35 -3.50
N TYR A 317 -23.65 18.79 -4.23
CA TYR A 317 -23.82 17.51 -4.93
C TYR A 317 -24.04 16.35 -3.95
N ALA A 318 -23.23 16.24 -2.91
CA ALA A 318 -23.38 15.22 -1.86
C ALA A 318 -24.75 15.34 -1.16
N ALA A 319 -25.19 16.56 -0.83
CA ALA A 319 -26.50 16.82 -0.27
C ALA A 319 -27.64 16.38 -1.20
N SER A 320 -27.51 16.59 -2.52
CA SER A 320 -28.48 16.10 -3.52
C SER A 320 -28.62 14.56 -3.53
N LYS A 321 -27.58 13.84 -3.06
CA LYS A 321 -27.54 12.39 -2.90
C LYS A 321 -27.80 11.94 -1.45
N LYS A 322 -28.35 12.83 -0.61
CA LYS A 322 -28.65 12.59 0.81
C LYS A 322 -27.42 12.22 1.65
N SER A 323 -26.24 12.66 1.24
CA SER A 323 -24.99 12.50 1.97
C SER A 323 -24.53 13.83 2.57
N GLN A 324 -23.86 13.75 3.71
CA GLN A 324 -23.21 14.87 4.37
C GLN A 324 -21.71 14.65 4.35
N LEU A 325 -20.95 15.75 4.31
CA LEU A 325 -19.49 15.75 4.32
C LEU A 325 -19.00 16.37 5.65
N PRO A 326 -19.01 15.61 6.77
CA PRO A 326 -18.71 16.13 8.10
C PRO A 326 -17.31 16.75 8.17
N ASP A 327 -16.31 16.12 7.58
CA ASP A 327 -14.90 16.56 7.59
C ASP A 327 -14.46 17.18 6.28
N ARG A 328 -15.38 17.85 5.59
CA ARG A 328 -15.08 18.53 4.32
C ARG A 328 -13.90 19.52 4.38
N ILE A 329 -13.53 19.98 5.57
CA ILE A 329 -12.33 20.83 5.79
C ILE A 329 -11.00 20.09 5.54
N ALA A 330 -11.00 18.76 5.60
CA ALA A 330 -9.86 17.92 5.22
C ALA A 330 -9.60 17.94 3.70
N LEU A 331 -10.60 18.36 2.90
CA LEU A 331 -10.62 18.26 1.44
C LEU A 331 -10.50 16.81 0.94
N ALA A 332 -10.01 16.58 -0.27
CA ALA A 332 -9.94 15.25 -0.86
C ALA A 332 -8.75 14.47 -0.27
N ILE A 333 -9.02 13.28 0.28
CA ILE A 333 -8.01 12.40 0.91
C ILE A 333 -8.00 11.04 0.20
N GLU A 334 -6.80 10.57 -0.11
CA GLU A 334 -6.50 9.21 -0.59
C GLU A 334 -5.49 8.55 0.36
N LEU A 335 -5.75 7.29 0.70
CA LEU A 335 -4.96 6.50 1.64
C LEU A 335 -4.53 5.19 0.99
N LYS A 336 -3.33 4.75 1.33
CA LYS A 336 -2.89 3.36 1.13
C LYS A 336 -2.36 2.85 2.45
N THR A 337 -2.75 1.65 2.87
CA THR A 337 -2.33 1.05 4.14
C THR A 337 -1.82 -0.37 3.90
N SER A 338 -0.92 -0.82 4.76
CA SER A 338 -0.29 -2.15 4.69
C SER A 338 -0.33 -2.82 6.05
N TRP A 339 -0.54 -4.13 6.05
CA TRP A 339 -1.00 -4.87 7.22
C TRP A 339 -0.40 -6.27 7.30
N ILE A 340 -0.15 -6.77 8.51
CA ILE A 340 0.25 -8.16 8.77
C ILE A 340 -0.65 -8.81 9.82
N ASP A 341 -0.70 -10.14 9.85
CA ASP A 341 -1.47 -10.90 10.84
C ASP A 341 -0.87 -10.76 12.24
N THR A 342 -1.68 -10.38 13.24
CA THR A 342 -1.19 -10.23 14.61
C THR A 342 -0.79 -11.56 15.25
N ALA A 343 -1.28 -12.69 14.71
CA ALA A 343 -0.99 -14.02 15.24
C ALA A 343 0.51 -14.38 15.21
N GLY A 344 1.29 -13.82 14.26
CA GLY A 344 2.72 -14.09 14.16
C GLY A 344 3.63 -13.10 14.88
N LEU A 345 3.10 -11.96 15.38
CA LEU A 345 3.87 -10.98 16.16
C LEU A 345 4.59 -11.57 17.39
N PRO A 346 3.98 -12.49 18.18
CA PRO A 346 4.68 -13.08 19.32
C PRO A 346 5.93 -13.86 18.94
N ALA A 347 5.97 -14.49 17.76
CA ALA A 347 7.15 -15.20 17.26
C ALA A 347 8.32 -14.24 16.96
N LEU A 348 8.01 -12.97 16.72
CA LEU A 348 8.98 -11.88 16.54
C LEU A 348 9.31 -11.17 17.86
N GLY A 349 8.68 -11.58 18.98
CA GLY A 349 8.82 -10.93 20.27
C GLY A 349 8.17 -9.54 20.34
N LEU A 350 7.14 -9.31 19.52
CA LEU A 350 6.34 -8.08 19.42
C LEU A 350 4.91 -8.33 19.93
N ARG A 351 4.18 -7.28 20.31
CA ARG A 351 2.81 -7.39 20.85
C ARG A 351 1.82 -6.65 19.97
N ALA A 352 0.64 -7.24 19.77
CA ALA A 352 -0.43 -6.60 19.00
C ALA A 352 -0.88 -5.24 19.56
N SER A 353 -0.78 -5.04 20.88
CA SER A 353 -1.10 -3.77 21.55
C SER A 353 -0.21 -2.60 21.15
N ASP A 354 0.94 -2.88 20.56
CA ASP A 354 1.88 -1.86 20.10
C ASP A 354 1.50 -1.33 18.70
N PHE A 355 0.49 -1.93 18.04
CA PHE A 355 0.06 -1.58 16.69
C PHE A 355 -1.38 -1.06 16.67
N ILE A 356 -1.69 -0.24 15.68
CA ILE A 356 -3.07 0.01 15.25
C ILE A 356 -3.59 -1.27 14.62
N THR A 357 -4.68 -1.82 15.16
CA THR A 357 -5.24 -3.10 14.71
C THR A 357 -6.66 -3.03 14.19
N VAL A 358 -6.96 -3.83 13.16
CA VAL A 358 -8.29 -3.96 12.57
C VAL A 358 -8.68 -5.43 12.45
N LYS A 359 -9.97 -5.72 12.60
CA LYS A 359 -10.53 -7.05 12.30
C LYS A 359 -11.05 -7.05 10.86
N THR A 360 -10.72 -8.08 10.10
CA THR A 360 -11.12 -8.23 8.69
C THR A 360 -11.07 -9.70 8.28
N THR A 361 -11.39 -10.00 7.03
CA THR A 361 -11.15 -11.28 6.38
C THR A 361 -10.07 -11.16 5.31
N VAL A 362 -9.22 -12.18 5.21
CA VAL A 362 -8.17 -12.25 4.20
C VAL A 362 -8.25 -13.57 3.42
N PRO A 363 -7.77 -13.61 2.17
CA PRO A 363 -7.70 -14.86 1.42
C PRO A 363 -6.77 -15.88 2.11
N ASP A 364 -7.21 -17.14 2.11
CA ASP A 364 -6.42 -18.29 2.51
C ASP A 364 -5.67 -18.88 1.32
N TYR A 365 -4.47 -19.40 1.55
CA TYR A 365 -3.58 -19.94 0.52
C TYR A 365 -3.09 -21.33 0.89
N ASN A 366 -3.09 -22.26 -0.08
CA ASN A 366 -2.34 -23.50 0.05
C ASN A 366 -0.84 -23.18 -0.07
N ARG A 367 -0.10 -23.41 1.02
CA ARG A 367 1.33 -23.11 1.14
C ARG A 367 2.25 -24.32 1.06
N ASN A 368 1.71 -25.50 0.68
CA ASN A 368 2.47 -26.76 0.66
C ASN A 368 3.58 -26.75 -0.38
N ASN A 369 3.41 -25.99 -1.46
CA ASN A 369 4.44 -25.78 -2.47
C ASN A 369 5.29 -24.54 -2.12
N PRO A 370 6.62 -24.68 -1.94
CA PRO A 370 7.49 -23.58 -1.54
C PRO A 370 7.74 -22.55 -2.65
N VAL A 371 7.35 -22.82 -3.90
CA VAL A 371 7.53 -21.90 -5.04
C VAL A 371 6.22 -21.38 -5.64
N LEU A 372 5.07 -21.90 -5.20
CA LEU A 372 3.75 -21.46 -5.65
C LEU A 372 2.71 -21.60 -4.55
N TRP A 373 2.07 -20.50 -4.16
CA TRP A 373 0.90 -20.52 -3.27
C TRP A 373 -0.35 -20.18 -4.06
N ILE A 374 -1.33 -21.09 -4.01
CA ILE A 374 -2.62 -20.95 -4.72
C ILE A 374 -3.69 -20.65 -3.67
N PRO A 375 -4.59 -19.67 -3.86
CA PRO A 375 -5.66 -19.44 -2.91
C PRO A 375 -6.57 -20.65 -2.82
N THR A 376 -7.06 -20.94 -1.62
CA THR A 376 -7.94 -22.10 -1.40
C THR A 376 -9.40 -21.84 -1.80
N GLY A 377 -9.70 -20.64 -2.33
CA GLY A 377 -11.08 -20.18 -2.51
C GLY A 377 -11.85 -19.94 -1.20
N ARG A 378 -11.14 -19.85 -0.07
CA ARG A 378 -11.72 -19.53 1.24
C ARG A 378 -11.11 -18.23 1.75
N THR A 379 -11.87 -17.54 2.57
CA THR A 379 -11.35 -16.45 3.40
C THR A 379 -11.29 -16.90 4.85
N ARG A 380 -10.45 -16.25 5.63
CA ARG A 380 -10.35 -16.48 7.07
C ARG A 380 -10.45 -15.16 7.83
N PRO A 381 -11.15 -15.10 8.97
CA PRO A 381 -11.15 -13.93 9.83
C PRO A 381 -9.78 -13.76 10.49
N VAL A 382 -9.31 -12.53 10.57
CA VAL A 382 -8.00 -12.17 11.13
C VAL A 382 -8.08 -10.84 11.87
N THR A 383 -7.16 -10.66 12.82
CA THR A 383 -6.82 -9.33 13.32
C THR A 383 -5.50 -8.95 12.69
N LEU A 384 -5.46 -7.80 12.03
CA LEU A 384 -4.26 -7.31 11.38
C LEU A 384 -3.68 -6.11 12.12
N ALA A 385 -2.36 -6.00 12.11
CA ALA A 385 -1.57 -4.87 12.61
C ALA A 385 -1.10 -3.99 11.44
N MET A 386 -1.31 -2.68 11.53
CA MET A 386 -0.85 -1.73 10.51
C MET A 386 0.67 -1.58 10.60
N VAL A 387 1.35 -1.78 9.47
CA VAL A 387 2.81 -1.63 9.38
C VAL A 387 3.22 -0.39 8.58
N GLY A 388 2.35 0.14 7.72
CA GLY A 388 2.66 1.36 6.98
C GLY A 388 1.42 2.01 6.40
N MET A 389 1.50 3.33 6.20
CA MET A 389 0.39 4.16 5.71
C MET A 389 0.91 5.31 4.84
N HIS A 390 0.34 5.45 3.65
CA HIS A 390 0.42 6.69 2.87
C HIS A 390 -0.81 7.54 3.15
N VAL A 391 -0.58 8.82 3.40
CA VAL A 391 -1.60 9.86 3.59
C VAL A 391 -1.42 10.89 2.48
N VAL A 392 -2.40 10.97 1.59
CA VAL A 392 -2.38 11.86 0.42
C VAL A 392 -3.59 12.78 0.46
N GLY A 393 -3.41 14.09 0.30
CA GLY A 393 -4.54 15.01 0.36
C GLY A 393 -4.34 16.37 -0.24
N SER A 394 -5.40 16.95 -0.82
CA SER A 394 -5.36 18.29 -1.40
C SER A 394 -5.38 19.37 -0.33
N VAL A 395 -4.59 20.43 -0.51
CA VAL A 395 -4.54 21.59 0.40
C VAL A 395 -4.57 22.90 -0.40
N ALA A 396 -4.75 24.03 0.28
CA ALA A 396 -4.84 25.34 -0.36
C ALA A 396 -3.64 25.60 -1.29
N GLY A 397 -3.93 25.75 -2.60
CA GLY A 397 -2.93 25.96 -3.64
C GLY A 397 -2.24 24.70 -4.17
N HIS A 398 -2.53 23.52 -3.64
CA HIS A 398 -1.89 22.25 -4.00
C HIS A 398 -2.91 21.18 -4.43
N PRO A 399 -3.41 21.24 -5.69
CA PRO A 399 -4.33 20.24 -6.24
C PRO A 399 -3.62 18.93 -6.62
N GLU A 400 -2.30 18.90 -6.70
CA GLU A 400 -1.47 17.70 -6.85
C GLU A 400 -1.44 16.82 -5.58
N MET A 401 -1.94 17.37 -4.47
CA MET A 401 -1.94 16.77 -3.14
C MET A 401 -0.57 16.76 -2.47
N VAL A 402 -0.56 16.76 -1.14
CA VAL A 402 0.61 16.47 -0.31
C VAL A 402 0.69 14.96 -0.11
N TRP A 403 1.85 14.35 -0.35
CA TRP A 403 2.06 12.91 -0.28
C TRP A 403 2.98 12.57 0.88
N ALA A 404 2.46 11.95 1.94
CA ALA A 404 3.23 11.63 3.15
C ALA A 404 3.21 10.14 3.47
N THR A 405 4.31 9.65 4.04
CA THR A 405 4.51 8.23 4.34
C THR A 405 4.83 8.01 5.82
N PHE A 406 4.06 7.12 6.45
CA PHE A 406 4.21 6.72 7.84
C PHE A 406 4.57 5.24 7.95
N GLU A 407 5.50 4.92 8.84
CA GLU A 407 5.94 3.55 9.10
C GLU A 407 5.95 3.23 10.59
N HIS A 408 5.62 1.97 10.91
CA HIS A 408 5.78 1.48 12.26
C HIS A 408 7.27 1.35 12.62
N THR A 409 7.65 1.82 13.80
CA THR A 409 9.06 1.90 14.27
C THR A 409 9.77 0.55 14.41
N ASN A 410 9.04 -0.57 14.35
CA ASN A 410 9.60 -1.92 14.37
C ASN A 410 9.59 -2.61 12.99
N ASN A 411 9.29 -1.91 11.90
CA ASN A 411 9.26 -2.50 10.56
C ASN A 411 10.61 -3.08 10.13
N THR A 412 11.60 -2.20 9.97
CA THR A 412 12.90 -2.49 9.35
C THR A 412 13.99 -1.60 9.96
N PRO A 413 15.26 -2.03 9.93
CA PRO A 413 16.37 -1.11 10.10
C PRO A 413 16.38 -0.09 8.96
N SER A 414 17.06 1.04 9.18
CA SER A 414 17.33 2.04 8.16
C SER A 414 18.82 2.16 7.85
N SER A 415 19.13 2.66 6.65
CA SER A 415 20.47 3.11 6.30
C SER A 415 20.92 4.25 7.22
N GLY A 416 22.23 4.40 7.41
CA GLY A 416 22.78 5.49 8.20
C GLY A 416 22.44 6.87 7.61
N TYR A 417 22.27 7.86 8.47
CA TYR A 417 21.88 9.21 8.06
C TYR A 417 22.51 10.28 8.96
N THR A 418 22.47 11.53 8.49
CA THR A 418 23.00 12.69 9.22
C THR A 418 21.96 13.80 9.30
N TYR A 419 22.01 14.59 10.37
CA TYR A 419 21.10 15.71 10.63
C TYR A 419 21.81 16.80 11.43
N THR A 420 21.25 18.02 11.43
CA THR A 420 21.73 19.13 12.26
C THR A 420 21.15 19.01 13.66
N ASN A 421 22.00 19.00 14.68
CA ASN A 421 21.58 18.95 16.08
C ASN A 421 21.25 20.34 16.66
N THR A 422 20.70 20.37 17.87
CA THR A 422 20.34 21.61 18.58
C THR A 422 21.52 22.54 18.85
N GLN A 423 22.76 22.04 18.84
CA GLN A 423 23.98 22.86 18.94
C GLN A 423 24.46 23.43 17.60
N GLY A 424 23.78 23.09 16.49
CA GLY A 424 24.16 23.51 15.13
C GLY A 424 25.23 22.64 14.47
N GLY A 425 25.68 21.56 15.13
CA GLY A 425 26.62 20.58 14.56
C GLY A 425 25.91 19.47 13.79
N ILE A 426 26.68 18.69 13.03
CA ILE A 426 26.18 17.51 12.32
C ILE A 426 26.27 16.30 13.25
N SER A 427 25.14 15.64 13.49
CA SER A 427 25.05 14.34 14.15
C SER A 427 24.91 13.23 13.11
N THR A 428 25.49 12.07 13.40
CA THR A 428 25.41 10.86 12.55
C THR A 428 24.70 9.74 13.28
N VAL A 429 23.70 9.15 12.64
CA VAL A 429 23.06 7.90 13.06
C VAL A 429 23.58 6.78 12.16
N GLN A 430 24.14 5.75 12.78
CA GLN A 430 24.66 4.59 12.06
C GLN A 430 23.50 3.71 11.57
N GLN A 431 23.75 2.93 10.51
CA GLN A 431 22.78 1.96 10.01
C GLN A 431 22.32 1.00 11.12
N GLY A 432 21.01 0.81 11.23
CA GLY A 432 20.43 -0.18 12.15
C GLY A 432 20.83 -1.60 11.76
N ARG A 433 21.24 -2.42 12.73
CA ARG A 433 21.60 -3.85 12.49
C ARG A 433 20.99 -4.82 13.49
N ALA A 434 20.81 -4.41 14.73
CA ALA A 434 20.20 -5.22 15.78
C ALA A 434 18.75 -4.78 16.03
N GLY A 435 17.86 -5.72 16.33
CA GLY A 435 16.46 -5.43 16.63
C GLY A 435 15.53 -6.62 16.38
N LYS A 436 14.34 -6.58 17.00
CA LYS A 436 13.19 -7.46 16.72
C LYS A 436 12.37 -6.92 15.53
N TRP A 437 12.93 -6.92 14.33
CA TRP A 437 12.26 -6.32 13.18
C TRP A 437 11.13 -7.20 12.63
N VAL A 438 10.08 -6.57 12.11
CA VAL A 438 9.00 -7.27 11.40
C VAL A 438 9.51 -7.88 10.10
N PHE A 439 10.36 -7.15 9.37
CA PHE A 439 10.80 -7.51 8.02
C PHE A 439 12.31 -7.73 7.87
N ALA A 440 13.09 -7.74 8.95
CA ALA A 440 14.54 -7.99 8.85
C ALA A 440 15.03 -8.99 9.90
N SER A 441 15.81 -9.97 9.45
CA SER A 441 16.51 -10.89 10.33
C SER A 441 17.73 -10.20 10.97
N PRO A 442 18.12 -10.56 12.21
CA PRO A 442 19.32 -10.02 12.87
C PRO A 442 20.63 -10.30 12.12
N THR A 443 20.62 -11.28 11.21
CA THR A 443 21.78 -11.73 10.43
C THR A 443 21.77 -11.23 8.99
N ALA A 444 20.81 -10.38 8.61
CA ALA A 444 20.67 -9.89 7.25
C ALA A 444 21.92 -9.12 6.80
N THR A 445 22.47 -9.50 5.65
CA THR A 445 23.56 -8.79 4.95
C THR A 445 23.15 -8.26 3.59
N THR A 446 22.00 -8.70 3.10
CA THR A 446 21.42 -8.33 1.81
C THR A 446 19.97 -7.96 2.06
N TYR A 447 19.53 -6.84 1.51
CA TYR A 447 18.21 -6.29 1.77
C TYR A 447 17.43 -6.05 0.48
N ASN A 448 16.11 -5.96 0.60
CA ASN A 448 15.17 -5.58 -0.45
C ASN A 448 15.27 -6.49 -1.69
N VAL A 449 15.47 -7.80 -1.48
CA VAL A 449 15.50 -8.79 -2.56
C VAL A 449 14.11 -9.38 -2.73
N GLN A 450 13.55 -9.22 -3.92
CA GLN A 450 12.25 -9.78 -4.22
C GLN A 450 12.27 -11.31 -4.20
N MET A 451 11.56 -11.89 -3.23
CA MET A 451 11.50 -13.34 -3.04
C MET A 451 10.28 -13.99 -3.69
N ALA A 452 9.18 -13.24 -3.78
CA ALA A 452 7.92 -13.70 -4.30
C ALA A 452 7.24 -12.59 -5.08
N ASN A 453 6.38 -12.99 -6.02
CA ASN A 453 5.71 -12.13 -6.97
C ASN A 453 4.25 -12.56 -7.10
N TYR A 454 3.44 -11.63 -7.56
CA TYR A 454 2.05 -11.80 -7.93
C TYR A 454 1.93 -11.56 -9.44
N LEU A 455 2.51 -12.48 -10.22
CA LEU A 455 2.62 -12.38 -11.69
C LEU A 455 1.40 -12.96 -12.42
N ALA A 456 0.73 -13.93 -11.79
CA ALA A 456 -0.45 -14.61 -12.33
C ALA A 456 -1.46 -14.80 -11.18
N ALA A 457 -2.40 -13.86 -11.09
CA ALA A 457 -3.29 -13.65 -9.97
C ALA A 457 -4.45 -14.66 -9.84
N PRO A 458 -4.37 -15.72 -9.04
CA PRO A 458 -4.38 -15.33 -7.65
C PRO A 458 -3.21 -15.95 -6.92
N ASN A 459 -2.24 -16.47 -7.69
CA ASN A 459 -1.13 -17.23 -7.16
C ASN A 459 0.02 -16.32 -6.80
N ILE A 460 0.64 -16.63 -5.67
CA ILE A 460 1.94 -16.07 -5.30
C ILE A 460 2.98 -17.03 -5.83
N GLN A 461 3.90 -16.54 -6.66
CA GLN A 461 4.98 -17.30 -7.27
C GLN A 461 6.31 -16.87 -6.66
N ALA A 462 7.23 -17.78 -6.42
CA ALA A 462 8.59 -17.38 -6.10
C ALA A 462 9.23 -16.61 -7.26
N ALA A 463 10.15 -15.70 -6.94
CA ALA A 463 11.05 -15.14 -7.94
C ALA A 463 11.93 -16.25 -8.55
N GLN A 464 12.47 -16.01 -9.75
CA GLN A 464 13.26 -17.02 -10.47
C GLN A 464 14.42 -17.53 -9.59
N GLY A 465 14.48 -18.85 -9.41
CA GLY A 465 15.51 -19.50 -8.59
C GLY A 465 15.34 -19.34 -7.08
N GLN A 466 14.20 -18.80 -6.61
CA GLN A 466 13.90 -18.59 -5.19
C GLN A 466 12.78 -19.51 -4.68
N THR A 467 12.53 -19.43 -3.37
CA THR A 467 11.31 -19.92 -2.73
C THR A 467 10.53 -18.74 -2.14
N ILE A 468 9.22 -18.93 -1.91
CA ILE A 468 8.37 -17.96 -1.24
C ILE A 468 8.78 -17.93 0.24
N LYS A 469 9.47 -16.86 0.62
CA LYS A 469 10.00 -16.62 1.96
C LYS A 469 10.08 -15.12 2.25
N PRO A 470 10.32 -14.73 3.52
CA PRO A 470 10.54 -13.33 3.87
C PRO A 470 11.70 -12.72 3.07
N SER A 471 11.52 -11.48 2.63
CA SER A 471 12.62 -10.62 2.17
C SER A 471 13.14 -9.89 3.39
N ASP A 472 14.44 -10.00 3.67
CA ASP A 472 15.09 -9.07 4.58
C ASP A 472 14.96 -7.66 3.97
N THR A 473 14.37 -6.73 4.70
CA THR A 473 14.05 -5.40 4.18
C THR A 473 14.74 -4.32 5.00
N MET A 474 15.20 -3.26 4.33
CA MET A 474 15.80 -2.07 4.94
C MET A 474 15.20 -0.82 4.30
N LEU A 475 14.97 0.20 5.12
CA LEU A 475 14.66 1.56 4.65
C LEU A 475 15.95 2.21 4.12
N LEU A 476 16.08 2.36 2.80
CA LEU A 476 17.31 2.85 2.19
C LEU A 476 17.51 4.35 2.39
N LYS A 477 16.42 5.13 2.42
CA LYS A 477 16.44 6.58 2.68
C LYS A 477 15.65 6.85 3.95
N ALA A 478 16.34 6.89 5.09
CA ALA A 478 15.72 6.93 6.42
C ALA A 478 14.63 8.00 6.56
N TRP A 479 14.82 9.15 5.91
CA TRP A 479 13.89 10.27 5.90
C TRP A 479 13.56 10.72 4.46
N GLY A 480 13.49 9.78 3.52
CA GLY A 480 13.02 10.04 2.16
C GLY A 480 13.91 10.93 1.29
N THR A 481 15.15 11.21 1.69
CA THR A 481 16.14 11.96 0.88
C THR A 481 17.40 11.15 0.66
N GLY A 482 17.96 11.23 -0.56
CA GLY A 482 19.19 10.52 -0.93
C GLY A 482 20.42 11.13 -0.25
N SER A 483 21.36 10.30 0.20
CA SER A 483 22.56 10.74 0.94
C SER A 483 23.53 11.64 0.15
N ASP A 484 23.37 11.68 -1.17
CA ASP A 484 24.12 12.51 -2.12
C ASP A 484 23.34 13.78 -2.55
N SER A 485 22.11 13.96 -2.05
CA SER A 485 21.34 15.19 -2.28
C SER A 485 21.99 16.37 -1.55
N PRO A 486 22.08 17.56 -2.17
CA PRO A 486 22.58 18.76 -1.51
C PRO A 486 21.74 19.15 -0.27
N ASN A 487 20.46 18.77 -0.24
CA ASN A 487 19.55 19.07 0.87
C ASN A 487 19.45 17.94 1.91
N PHE A 488 20.22 16.86 1.79
CA PHE A 488 20.09 15.66 2.63
C PHE A 488 20.04 15.96 4.14
N ILE A 489 20.96 16.79 4.63
CA ILE A 489 21.00 17.14 6.06
C ILE A 489 19.82 18.03 6.45
N LEU A 490 19.43 18.97 5.58
CA LEU A 490 18.33 19.91 5.83
C LEU A 490 17.00 19.17 5.95
N GLU A 491 16.62 18.41 4.92
CA GLU A 491 15.35 17.69 4.83
C GLU A 491 15.23 16.62 5.95
N ASN A 492 16.31 15.88 6.25
CA ASN A 492 16.34 14.99 7.40
C ASN A 492 16.06 15.75 8.72
N THR A 493 16.68 16.91 8.91
CA THR A 493 16.52 17.71 10.14
C THR A 493 15.08 18.19 10.30
N GLU A 494 14.45 18.63 9.22
CA GLU A 494 13.06 19.09 9.23
C GLU A 494 12.11 17.98 9.65
N VAL A 495 12.17 16.81 8.99
CA VAL A 495 11.31 15.67 9.29
C VAL A 495 11.54 15.15 10.71
N ILE A 496 12.80 14.93 11.11
CA ILE A 496 13.14 14.46 12.46
C ILE A 496 12.62 15.45 13.51
N SER A 497 12.78 16.76 13.28
CA SER A 497 12.33 17.77 14.23
C SER A 497 10.81 17.83 14.38
N SER A 498 10.07 17.59 13.29
CA SER A 498 8.61 17.48 13.30
C SER A 498 8.20 16.24 14.10
N ASP A 499 8.70 15.06 13.74
CA ASP A 499 8.40 13.80 14.43
C ASP A 499 8.77 13.85 15.91
N SER A 500 10.00 14.28 16.24
CA SER A 500 10.46 14.37 17.63
C SER A 500 9.54 15.27 18.46
N SER A 501 9.07 16.39 17.90
CA SER A 501 8.16 17.28 18.61
C SER A 501 6.77 16.66 18.80
N VAL A 502 6.22 15.97 17.80
CA VAL A 502 4.94 15.26 17.88
C VAL A 502 5.01 14.15 18.93
N LEU A 503 6.03 13.29 18.85
CA LEU A 503 6.23 12.19 19.80
C LEU A 503 6.42 12.68 21.23
N THR A 504 7.10 13.81 21.43
CA THR A 504 7.29 14.42 22.75
C THR A 504 5.98 14.93 23.36
N ASN A 505 5.06 15.43 22.52
CA ASN A 505 3.79 15.98 22.99
C ASN A 505 2.67 14.93 23.11
N LEU A 506 2.83 13.74 22.50
CA LEU A 506 1.87 12.64 22.66
C LEU A 506 1.82 12.13 24.09
N ALA A 507 0.62 11.72 24.52
CA ALA A 507 0.46 11.10 25.82
C ALA A 507 1.20 9.75 25.88
N LYS A 508 1.86 9.47 27.00
CA LYS A 508 2.56 8.20 27.20
C LYS A 508 1.62 7.01 27.02
N GLY A 509 2.02 6.05 26.20
CA GLY A 509 1.24 4.85 25.88
C GLY A 509 0.27 5.01 24.70
N ASP A 510 0.24 6.18 24.06
CA ASP A 510 -0.50 6.36 22.81
C ASP A 510 0.09 5.49 21.72
N VAL A 511 -0.73 4.63 21.12
CA VAL A 511 -0.26 3.66 20.11
C VAL A 511 0.28 4.34 18.85
N ARG A 512 -0.18 5.58 18.58
CA ARG A 512 0.27 6.37 17.43
C ARG A 512 1.73 6.81 17.59
N ALA A 513 2.29 6.80 18.80
CA ALA A 513 3.70 7.08 19.03
C ALA A 513 4.64 5.99 18.48
N ASN A 514 4.10 4.83 18.08
CA ASN A 514 4.87 3.76 17.43
C ASN A 514 4.97 3.92 15.90
N TYR A 515 4.44 5.01 15.35
CA TYR A 515 4.47 5.33 13.92
C TYR A 515 5.17 6.67 13.69
N ILE A 516 6.08 6.71 12.71
CA ILE A 516 6.89 7.89 12.39
C ILE A 516 6.68 8.32 10.95
N MET A 517 6.77 9.62 10.68
CA MET A 517 6.73 10.15 9.32
C MET A 517 8.12 9.98 8.69
N THR A 518 8.23 9.11 7.70
CA THR A 518 9.48 8.97 6.92
C THR A 518 9.69 10.14 5.95
N GLY A 519 8.65 10.95 5.72
CA GLY A 519 8.72 12.27 5.08
C GLY A 519 7.45 12.61 4.29
N ALA A 520 7.50 13.72 3.55
CA ALA A 520 6.42 14.20 2.68
C ALA A 520 6.97 14.89 1.42
N THR A 521 6.25 14.81 0.30
CA THR A 521 6.57 15.47 -0.97
C THR A 521 5.36 16.17 -1.59
N TRP A 522 5.61 17.28 -2.29
CA TRP A 522 4.64 18.12 -3.01
C TRP A 522 5.33 18.84 -4.16
N THR A 523 4.60 19.64 -4.95
CA THR A 523 5.22 20.43 -6.04
C THR A 523 5.26 21.93 -5.74
N ILE A 524 6.21 22.62 -6.36
CA ILE A 524 6.30 24.08 -6.32
C ILE A 524 4.97 24.66 -6.80
N ARG A 525 4.27 25.40 -5.91
CA ARG A 525 3.01 26.11 -6.19
C ARG A 525 1.88 25.22 -6.73
N GLY A 526 1.89 23.94 -6.36
CA GLY A 526 0.87 22.98 -6.77
C GLY A 526 0.77 22.73 -8.26
N GLN A 527 1.90 22.91 -8.96
CA GLN A 527 1.98 22.71 -10.40
C GLN A 527 1.97 21.23 -10.76
N THR A 528 1.66 20.96 -12.03
CA THR A 528 1.82 19.64 -12.64
C THR A 528 3.20 19.07 -12.32
N VAL A 529 3.20 17.82 -11.85
CA VAL A 529 4.39 17.09 -11.42
C VAL A 529 5.41 17.05 -12.57
N GLN A 530 6.62 17.52 -12.29
CA GLN A 530 7.79 17.47 -13.15
C GLN A 530 8.99 16.98 -12.32
N PRO A 531 10.02 16.37 -12.92
CA PRO A 531 11.20 15.93 -12.17
C PRO A 531 11.92 17.04 -11.39
N ASN A 532 11.82 18.29 -11.86
CA ASN A 532 12.57 19.43 -11.33
C ASN A 532 11.75 20.38 -10.43
N ASN A 533 10.50 20.05 -10.10
CA ASN A 533 9.62 20.92 -9.30
C ASN A 533 9.08 20.26 -8.03
N GLN A 534 9.62 19.12 -7.62
CA GLN A 534 9.23 18.40 -6.42
C GLN A 534 10.00 18.97 -5.21
N ILE A 535 9.31 19.19 -4.10
CA ILE A 535 9.84 19.74 -2.84
C ILE A 535 9.62 18.70 -1.73
N GLY A 536 10.45 18.78 -0.70
CA GLY A 536 10.43 17.87 0.43
C GLY A 536 11.27 16.63 0.16
N THR A 537 10.92 15.53 0.80
CA THR A 537 11.71 14.30 0.77
C THR A 537 11.33 13.49 -0.47
N ASN A 538 12.07 13.65 -1.57
CA ASN A 538 11.66 13.18 -2.90
C ASN A 538 12.03 11.72 -3.23
N LEU A 539 12.31 10.85 -2.24
CA LEU A 539 12.59 9.41 -2.39
C LEU A 539 11.80 8.60 -1.33
N LEU A 540 10.52 8.95 -1.17
CA LEU A 540 9.56 8.36 -0.21
C LEU A 540 9.02 7.00 -0.65
N ASN A 541 9.88 6.00 -0.69
CA ASN A 541 9.42 4.62 -0.83
C ASN A 541 9.19 4.01 0.56
N ASN A 542 7.98 3.52 0.81
CA ASN A 542 7.67 2.81 2.04
C ASN A 542 8.24 1.39 2.01
N THR A 543 8.82 0.91 3.11
CA THR A 543 9.45 -0.41 3.17
C THR A 543 8.49 -1.58 2.99
N THR A 544 7.19 -1.37 3.20
CA THR A 544 6.16 -2.41 3.05
C THR A 544 5.37 -2.26 1.76
N MET A 545 5.24 -1.06 1.18
CA MET A 545 4.44 -0.85 -0.03
C MET A 545 5.28 -0.76 -1.32
N GLU A 546 6.45 -0.12 -1.25
CA GLU A 546 7.37 0.13 -2.36
C GLU A 546 8.76 -0.48 -2.08
N THR A 547 8.79 -1.58 -1.32
CA THR A 547 9.99 -2.30 -0.82
C THR A 547 11.11 -2.40 -1.85
N TYR A 548 10.77 -2.79 -3.08
CA TYR A 548 11.71 -3.13 -4.14
C TYR A 548 11.92 -1.96 -5.13
N ASP A 549 11.24 -0.84 -4.92
CA ASP A 549 11.36 0.37 -5.75
C ASP A 549 12.24 1.45 -5.08
N GLN A 550 12.75 1.18 -3.87
CA GLN A 550 13.63 2.05 -3.09
C GLN A 550 14.99 2.34 -3.76
N GLY A 551 15.33 1.64 -4.84
CA GLY A 551 16.67 1.66 -5.45
C GLY A 551 17.62 0.65 -4.78
N ILE A 552 18.93 0.86 -4.95
CA ILE A 552 19.97 -0.13 -4.58
C ILE A 552 20.79 0.26 -3.35
N ASN A 553 20.76 1.54 -2.94
CA ASN A 553 21.52 2.05 -1.79
C ASN A 553 20.88 3.35 -1.24
N SER A 554 21.54 4.07 -0.34
CA SER A 554 21.02 5.30 0.27
C SER A 554 21.08 6.57 -0.60
N GLN A 555 21.71 6.52 -1.77
CA GLN A 555 21.86 7.65 -2.70
C GLN A 555 20.59 7.88 -3.53
N SER A 556 20.60 8.91 -4.37
CA SER A 556 19.49 9.39 -5.21
C SER A 556 19.18 8.46 -6.40
N ASN A 557 18.90 7.20 -6.09
CA ASN A 557 18.34 6.18 -6.96
C ASN A 557 17.04 5.63 -6.36
N GLY A 558 16.28 4.91 -7.18
CA GLY A 558 14.93 4.47 -6.81
C GLY A 558 13.86 5.42 -7.36
N SER A 559 12.64 5.23 -6.89
CA SER A 559 11.47 6.02 -7.30
C SER A 559 10.95 6.89 -6.15
N ASN A 560 9.81 7.53 -6.36
CA ASN A 560 9.01 8.18 -5.34
C ASN A 560 7.54 8.15 -5.75
N CYS A 561 6.65 8.71 -4.93
CA CYS A 561 5.22 8.81 -5.25
C CYS A 561 4.99 9.37 -6.67
N PHE A 562 5.62 10.49 -6.99
CA PHE A 562 5.50 11.19 -8.27
C PHE A 562 6.10 10.47 -9.49
N SER A 563 6.90 9.43 -9.28
CA SER A 563 7.42 8.58 -10.36
C SER A 563 6.30 7.79 -11.05
N CYS A 564 5.25 7.43 -10.29
CA CYS A 564 4.06 6.77 -10.82
C CYS A 564 2.82 7.69 -10.82
N HIS A 565 2.84 8.74 -10.00
CA HIS A 565 1.77 9.73 -9.87
C HIS A 565 2.15 11.04 -10.57
N SER A 566 2.42 10.95 -11.88
CA SER A 566 2.66 12.14 -12.72
C SER A 566 1.54 12.30 -13.74
N ASN A 567 1.19 13.54 -14.06
CA ASN A 567 0.20 13.84 -15.11
C ASN A 567 0.74 13.58 -16.54
N ALA A 568 1.83 12.81 -16.68
CA ALA A 568 2.63 12.71 -17.90
C ALA A 568 2.26 11.56 -18.85
N SER A 569 1.33 10.65 -18.51
CA SER A 569 0.80 9.65 -19.45
C SER A 569 -0.44 8.90 -18.89
N PRO A 570 -1.49 8.55 -19.66
CA PRO A 570 -1.62 8.61 -21.12
C PRO A 570 -2.62 9.67 -21.64
N ALA A 571 -3.10 10.61 -20.83
CA ALA A 571 -3.84 11.78 -21.36
C ALA A 571 -2.84 12.76 -21.99
N PRO A 572 -3.22 13.55 -23.03
CA PRO A 572 -2.33 14.57 -23.60
C PRO A 572 -1.80 15.44 -22.46
N GLY A 573 -0.49 15.31 -22.17
CA GLY A 573 0.09 15.78 -20.92
C GLY A 573 -0.26 17.25 -20.66
N GLN A 574 -0.71 17.57 -19.45
CA GLN A 574 -0.94 18.96 -19.10
C GLN A 574 0.39 19.74 -19.27
N PRO A 575 0.36 20.92 -19.93
CA PRO A 575 1.56 21.73 -20.08
C PRO A 575 2.18 22.06 -18.72
N ALA A 576 3.52 22.07 -18.67
CA ALA A 576 4.25 22.52 -17.49
C ALA A 576 3.81 23.94 -17.07
N GLY A 577 3.84 24.21 -15.75
CA GLY A 577 3.43 25.50 -15.19
C GLY A 577 1.93 25.67 -14.95
N GLN A 578 1.10 24.68 -15.34
CA GLN A 578 -0.32 24.61 -14.95
C GLN A 578 -0.49 23.87 -13.62
N PRO A 579 -1.57 24.11 -12.85
CA PRO A 579 -1.90 23.31 -11.67
C PRO A 579 -2.03 21.82 -12.02
N ALA A 580 -1.73 20.92 -11.10
CA ALA A 580 -1.89 19.48 -11.36
C ALA A 580 -3.37 19.05 -11.38
N ASN A 581 -3.78 18.33 -12.42
CA ASN A 581 -5.12 17.76 -12.51
C ASN A 581 -5.28 16.47 -11.70
N THR A 582 -6.51 15.93 -11.69
CA THR A 582 -6.86 14.69 -10.99
C THR A 582 -6.17 13.42 -11.52
N ALA A 583 -5.45 13.47 -12.64
CA ALA A 583 -4.70 12.33 -13.17
C ALA A 583 -3.49 11.96 -12.29
N VAL A 584 -3.07 12.86 -11.39
CA VAL A 584 -2.09 12.55 -10.35
C VAL A 584 -2.53 11.35 -9.50
N SER A 585 -3.85 11.15 -9.34
CA SER A 585 -4.40 9.91 -8.79
C SER A 585 -4.83 8.97 -9.91
N HIS A 586 -4.06 7.90 -10.11
CA HIS A 586 -4.38 6.87 -11.11
C HIS A 586 -5.68 6.11 -10.79
N ILE A 587 -6.22 6.20 -9.56
CA ILE A 587 -7.51 5.58 -9.21
C ILE A 587 -8.69 6.46 -9.64
N PHE A 588 -8.55 7.79 -9.65
CA PHE A 588 -9.63 8.75 -9.94
C PHE A 588 -10.37 8.45 -11.25
N THR A 589 -9.62 8.23 -12.32
CA THR A 589 -10.17 8.02 -13.67
C THR A 589 -10.77 6.63 -13.85
N SER A 590 -10.24 5.63 -13.14
CA SER A 590 -10.72 4.24 -13.19
C SER A 590 -11.96 3.98 -12.34
N LEU A 591 -12.28 4.86 -11.38
CA LEU A 591 -13.39 4.66 -10.45
C LEU A 591 -14.77 4.80 -11.11
N ILE A 592 -15.63 3.82 -10.89
CA ILE A 592 -17.06 3.87 -11.21
C ILE A 592 -17.73 4.87 -10.25
N PRO A 593 -18.54 5.81 -10.75
CA PRO A 593 -19.21 6.79 -9.91
C PRO A 593 -20.07 6.11 -8.84
N LEU A 594 -20.11 6.65 -7.61
CA LEU A 594 -20.98 6.12 -6.54
C LEU A 594 -22.47 6.12 -6.94
N PHE A 595 -22.87 7.15 -7.70
CA PHE A 595 -24.22 7.34 -8.20
C PHE A 595 -24.17 7.57 -9.71
N PRO A 596 -23.99 6.52 -10.53
CA PRO A 596 -23.89 6.67 -11.97
C PRO A 596 -25.21 7.22 -12.53
N LYS A 597 -25.13 8.09 -13.54
CA LYS A 597 -26.32 8.52 -14.29
C LYS A 597 -26.99 7.30 -14.91
N SER A 598 -28.29 7.13 -14.66
CA SER A 598 -29.12 6.22 -15.45
C SER A 598 -29.15 6.74 -16.89
N ASN A 599 -28.76 5.88 -17.84
CA ASN A 599 -28.81 6.17 -19.28
C ASN A 599 -30.24 6.43 -19.75
#